data_AF-A0A9P6UV32-F1
#
_entry.id   AF-A0A9P6UV32-F1
#
_cell.length_a   1.000
_cell.length_b   1.000
_cell.length_c   1.000
_cell.angle_alpha   90.00
_cell.angle_beta   90.00
_cell.angle_gamma   90.00
#
_symmetry.space_group_name_H-M   'P 1'
#
loop_
_entity.id
_entity.type
_entity.pdbx_description
1 polymer ?
#
loop_
_entity_poly.entity_id
_entity_poly.type
_entity_poly.pdbx_seq_one_letter_code
_entity_poly.pdbx_strand_id
1 'polypeptide(L)'
;MAPQHVEHLQDWMNQMYKLANRADEDGLGFTPETFGRSKIVDADADSATFEYVVQKSDCNFSNNFHGGAIATLVDNLTTAALFTRERMTVLLECKVIKVGSGLANTTAVLKDKATGRVLATASHTKFNTDSRMGGGSKL
;
A
#
# COMPACT_ATOMS: atom_id res chain seq x y z
N MET A 1 16.36 15.89 -6.71
CA MET A 1 15.96 15.07 -5.55
C MET A 1 14.57 15.54 -5.12
N ALA A 2 13.58 14.66 -5.22
CA ALA A 2 12.20 14.94 -4.84
C ALA A 2 11.93 14.25 -3.50
N PRO A 3 12.01 14.98 -2.36
CA PRO A 3 12.02 14.39 -1.01
C PRO A 3 10.85 13.46 -0.72
N GLN A 4 9.72 13.67 -1.40
CA GLN A 4 8.50 12.90 -1.22
C GLN A 4 8.61 11.42 -1.63
N HIS A 5 9.42 11.08 -2.64
CA HIS A 5 9.57 9.68 -3.07
C HIS A 5 10.39 8.87 -2.06
N VAL A 6 11.42 9.50 -1.48
CA VAL A 6 12.23 8.90 -0.41
C VAL A 6 11.36 8.68 0.84
N GLU A 7 10.60 9.70 1.27
CA GLU A 7 9.72 9.59 2.44
C GLU A 7 8.67 8.49 2.26
N HIS A 8 8.03 8.43 1.09
CA HIS A 8 7.03 7.41 0.78
C HIS A 8 7.60 5.99 0.79
N LEU A 9 8.75 5.80 0.13
CA LEU A 9 9.44 4.51 0.10
C LEU A 9 9.87 4.07 1.51
N GLN A 10 10.30 5.02 2.34
CA GLN A 10 10.73 4.75 3.70
C GLN A 10 9.56 4.35 4.62
N ASP A 11 8.39 4.98 4.48
CA ASP A 11 7.16 4.54 5.17
C ASP A 11 6.76 3.12 4.75
N TRP A 12 6.80 2.81 3.45
CA TRP A 12 6.51 1.47 2.95
C TRP A 12 7.50 0.42 3.50
N MET A 13 8.81 0.68 3.44
CA MET A 13 9.83 -0.23 3.95
C MET A 13 9.64 -0.48 5.45
N ASN A 14 9.26 0.54 6.22
CA ASN A 14 8.94 0.42 7.65
C ASN A 14 7.70 -0.45 7.90
N GLN A 15 6.66 -0.32 7.07
CA GLN A 15 5.45 -1.16 7.17
C GLN A 15 5.75 -2.61 6.81
N MET A 16 6.53 -2.84 5.75
CA MET A 16 6.94 -4.18 5.34
C MET A 16 7.85 -4.85 6.35
N TYR A 17 8.79 -4.12 6.94
CA TYR A 17 9.60 -4.62 8.05
C TYR A 17 8.69 -5.08 9.21
N LYS A 18 7.66 -4.30 9.57
CA LYS A 18 6.69 -4.71 10.60
C LYS A 18 5.83 -5.91 10.21
N LEU A 19 5.57 -6.14 8.92
CA LEU A 19 4.81 -7.31 8.44
C LEU A 19 5.70 -8.55 8.37
N ALA A 20 6.94 -8.42 7.89
CA ALA A 20 7.93 -9.49 7.83
C ALA A 20 8.31 -9.98 9.24
N ASN A 21 8.34 -9.08 10.23
CA ASN A 21 8.58 -9.44 11.64
C ASN A 21 7.31 -9.79 12.43
N ARG A 22 6.15 -9.99 11.78
CA ARG A 22 5.00 -10.71 12.37
C ARG A 22 5.09 -12.22 12.13
N ALA A 23 6.11 -12.67 11.41
CA ALA A 23 6.40 -14.07 11.13
C ALA A 23 7.25 -14.70 12.23
N ASP A 24 6.96 -14.38 13.49
CA ASP A 24 7.57 -14.94 14.70
C ASP A 24 7.44 -16.48 14.76
N GLU A 25 6.67 -17.09 13.84
CA GLU A 25 6.48 -18.53 13.71
C GLU A 25 7.25 -19.18 12.54
N ASP A 26 7.79 -18.41 11.57
CA ASP A 26 8.43 -18.95 10.35
C ASP A 26 9.87 -18.42 10.12
N GLY A 27 10.74 -18.53 11.14
CA GLY A 27 12.18 -18.81 10.97
C GLY A 27 13.14 -17.72 10.46
N LEU A 28 14.39 -17.84 10.94
CA LEU A 28 15.59 -17.10 10.54
C LEU A 28 15.91 -17.29 9.04
N GLY A 29 15.74 -16.26 8.23
CA GLY A 29 16.12 -16.25 6.81
C GLY A 29 16.33 -14.82 6.35
N PHE A 30 17.06 -14.57 5.26
CA PHE A 30 17.59 -13.24 4.89
C PHE A 30 16.56 -12.09 4.74
N THR A 31 15.26 -12.36 4.76
CA THR A 31 14.20 -11.38 4.43
C THR A 31 14.08 -10.25 5.46
N PRO A 32 13.92 -10.48 6.78
CA PRO A 32 13.80 -9.39 7.75
C PRO A 32 15.10 -8.57 7.88
N GLU A 33 16.26 -9.21 7.76
CA GLU A 33 17.55 -8.54 7.93
C GLU A 33 17.96 -7.72 6.71
N THR A 34 17.58 -8.14 5.49
CA THR A 34 17.89 -7.39 4.26
C THR A 34 17.12 -6.08 4.18
N PHE A 35 15.82 -6.09 4.49
CA PHE A 35 15.02 -4.85 4.54
C PHE A 35 15.46 -3.91 5.65
N GLY A 36 15.62 -4.42 6.88
CA GLY A 36 15.90 -3.59 8.06
C GLY A 36 17.25 -2.87 8.02
N ARG A 37 18.22 -3.35 7.24
CA ARG A 37 19.56 -2.76 7.10
C ARG A 37 19.79 -1.99 5.81
N SER A 38 18.86 -2.05 4.86
CA SER A 38 18.97 -1.29 3.60
C SER A 38 18.63 0.17 3.85
N LYS A 39 19.50 1.07 3.40
CA LYS A 39 19.28 2.52 3.44
C LYS A 39 18.93 3.02 2.05
N ILE A 40 17.98 3.96 1.96
CA ILE A 40 17.66 4.63 0.71
C ILE A 40 18.70 5.74 0.50
N VAL A 41 19.36 5.73 -0.67
CA VAL A 41 20.33 6.75 -1.09
C VAL A 41 19.65 7.78 -1.98
N ASP A 42 18.81 7.33 -2.91
CA ASP A 42 18.04 8.18 -3.81
C ASP A 42 16.79 7.46 -4.29
N ALA A 43 15.77 8.22 -4.70
CA ALA A 43 14.56 7.68 -5.33
C ALA A 43 13.87 8.76 -6.18
N ASP A 44 13.31 8.33 -7.31
CA ASP A 44 12.36 9.10 -8.12
C ASP A 44 11.12 8.25 -8.41
N ALA A 45 10.21 8.72 -9.27
CA ALA A 45 8.96 8.03 -9.54
C ALA A 45 9.11 6.61 -10.12
N ASP A 46 10.27 6.27 -10.70
CA ASP A 46 10.46 5.01 -11.43
C ASP A 46 11.75 4.26 -11.01
N SER A 47 12.49 4.78 -10.03
CA SER A 47 13.76 4.22 -9.59
C SER A 47 14.05 4.46 -8.12
N ALA A 48 14.86 3.58 -7.53
CA ALA A 48 15.41 3.73 -6.19
C ALA A 48 16.84 3.17 -6.14
N THR A 49 17.70 3.84 -5.38
CA THR A 49 19.08 3.43 -5.09
C THR A 49 19.19 3.13 -3.60
N PHE A 50 19.78 1.97 -3.27
CA PHE A 50 19.94 1.52 -1.90
C PHE A 50 21.41 1.30 -1.53
N GLU A 51 21.78 1.65 -0.31
CA GLU A 51 23.04 1.29 0.33
C GLU A 51 22.80 0.12 1.28
N TYR A 52 23.65 -0.90 1.21
CA TYR A 52 23.59 -2.06 2.08
C TYR A 52 24.99 -2.45 2.53
N VAL A 53 25.19 -2.60 3.85
CA VAL A 53 26.45 -3.09 4.43
C VAL A 53 26.32 -4.58 4.69
N VAL A 54 27.08 -5.38 3.94
CA VAL A 54 27.14 -6.84 4.08
C VAL A 54 27.67 -7.21 5.47
N GLN A 55 26.93 -8.06 6.18
CA GLN A 55 27.31 -8.56 7.50
C GLN A 55 27.78 -10.00 7.43
N LYS A 56 28.48 -10.47 8.45
CA LYS A 56 28.97 -11.86 8.52
C LYS A 56 27.83 -12.89 8.44
N SER A 57 26.64 -12.56 8.97
CA SER A 57 25.43 -13.39 8.87
C SER A 57 24.92 -13.55 7.43
N ASP A 58 25.30 -12.66 6.53
CA ASP A 58 24.92 -12.70 5.11
C ASP A 58 25.88 -13.56 4.28
N CYS A 59 26.98 -14.03 4.88
CA CYS A 59 28.02 -14.74 4.17
C CYS A 59 27.81 -16.25 4.19
N ASN A 60 28.28 -16.91 3.13
CA ASN A 60 28.41 -18.36 3.08
C ASN A 60 29.62 -18.85 3.90
N PHE A 61 29.81 -20.18 3.93
CA PHE A 61 30.89 -20.81 4.69
C PHE A 61 32.29 -20.29 4.29
N SER A 62 32.47 -19.87 3.05
CA SER A 62 33.73 -19.31 2.52
C SER A 62 33.92 -17.82 2.83
N ASN A 63 33.06 -17.23 3.67
CA ASN A 63 33.08 -15.82 4.05
C ASN A 63 32.81 -14.83 2.90
N ASN A 64 32.16 -15.28 1.83
CA ASN A 64 31.69 -14.42 0.74
C ASN A 64 30.19 -14.19 0.87
N PHE A 65 29.68 -13.08 0.32
CA PHE A 65 28.25 -12.76 0.34
C PHE A 65 27.44 -13.93 -0.26
N HIS A 66 26.56 -14.52 0.54
CA HIS A 66 25.81 -15.72 0.20
C HIS A 66 24.89 -15.44 -0.99
N GLY A 67 24.89 -16.31 -2.00
CA GLY A 67 24.07 -16.11 -3.20
C GLY A 67 22.57 -15.98 -2.91
N GLY A 68 22.06 -16.76 -1.95
CA GLY A 68 20.68 -16.62 -1.46
C GLY A 68 20.40 -15.27 -0.79
N ALA A 69 21.37 -14.70 -0.06
CA ALA A 69 21.20 -13.39 0.57
C ALA A 69 21.18 -12.26 -0.47
N ILE A 70 22.03 -12.36 -1.49
CA ILE A 70 22.02 -11.46 -2.65
C ILE A 70 20.68 -11.54 -3.38
N ALA A 71 20.21 -12.76 -3.69
CA ALA A 71 18.95 -12.97 -4.40
C ALA A 71 17.77 -12.38 -3.62
N THR A 72 17.70 -12.63 -2.31
CA THR A 72 16.66 -12.06 -1.43
C THR A 72 16.74 -10.54 -1.38
N LEU A 73 17.94 -9.95 -1.24
CA LEU A 73 18.12 -8.50 -1.23
C LEU A 73 17.62 -7.87 -2.54
N VAL A 74 17.99 -8.45 -3.69
CA VAL A 74 17.56 -7.97 -5.01
C VAL A 74 16.04 -8.08 -5.17
N ASP A 75 15.45 -9.22 -4.82
CA ASP A 75 13.99 -9.45 -4.94
C ASP A 75 13.20 -8.44 -4.11
N ASN A 76 13.63 -8.26 -2.86
CA ASN A 76 13.00 -7.34 -1.91
C ASN A 76 13.12 -5.87 -2.34
N LEU A 77 14.32 -5.43 -2.74
CA LEU A 77 14.57 -4.02 -3.07
C LEU A 77 14.04 -3.63 -4.44
N THR A 78 13.99 -4.55 -5.41
CA THR A 78 13.33 -4.30 -6.69
C THR A 78 11.81 -4.20 -6.51
N THR A 79 11.22 -5.03 -5.63
CA THR A 79 9.82 -4.88 -5.23
C THR A 79 9.59 -3.54 -4.53
N ALA A 80 10.49 -3.11 -3.64
CA ALA A 80 10.41 -1.80 -2.98
C ALA A 80 10.39 -0.64 -4.00
N ALA A 81 11.19 -0.72 -5.07
CA ALA A 81 11.23 0.30 -6.11
C ALA A 81 9.88 0.50 -6.83
N LEU A 82 9.00 -0.52 -6.90
CA LEU A 82 7.65 -0.37 -7.46
C LEU A 82 6.77 0.60 -6.66
N PHE A 83 7.08 0.80 -5.38
CA PHE A 83 6.35 1.68 -4.47
C PHE A 83 6.94 3.09 -4.39
N THR A 84 7.90 3.43 -5.23
CA THR A 84 8.36 4.82 -5.40
C THR A 84 7.30 5.71 -6.06
N ARG A 85 6.39 5.10 -6.82
CA ARG A 85 5.21 5.75 -7.39
C ARG A 85 4.23 6.14 -6.30
N GLU A 86 3.86 7.40 -6.28
CA GLU A 86 2.78 7.87 -5.42
C GLU A 86 1.47 7.16 -5.77
N ARG A 87 0.80 6.64 -4.74
CA ARG A 87 -0.57 6.14 -4.89
C ARG A 87 -1.47 7.33 -5.18
N MET A 88 -2.23 7.25 -6.28
CA MET A 88 -3.27 8.23 -6.57
C MET A 88 -4.30 8.24 -5.43
N THR A 89 -4.48 9.41 -4.81
CA THR A 89 -5.61 9.62 -3.90
C THR A 89 -6.86 9.89 -4.72
N VAL A 90 -7.95 9.20 -4.42
CA VAL A 90 -9.22 9.36 -5.12
C VAL A 90 -10.29 9.97 -4.21
N LEU A 91 -11.14 10.82 -4.77
CA LEU A 91 -12.36 11.31 -4.14
C LEU A 91 -13.56 10.52 -4.67
N LEU A 92 -14.35 9.95 -3.78
CA LEU A 92 -15.59 9.27 -4.12
C LEU A 92 -16.78 10.12 -3.64
N GLU A 93 -17.37 10.86 -4.57
CA GLU A 93 -18.53 11.69 -4.31
C GLU A 93 -19.81 10.87 -4.48
N CYS A 94 -20.46 10.53 -3.37
CA CYS A 94 -21.70 9.75 -3.37
C CYS A 94 -22.93 10.64 -3.15
N LYS A 95 -24.01 10.35 -3.87
CA LYS A 95 -25.31 11.02 -3.68
C LYS A 95 -26.43 10.01 -3.53
N VAL A 96 -27.27 10.21 -2.52
CA VAL A 96 -28.56 9.53 -2.42
C VAL A 96 -29.52 10.19 -3.39
N ILE A 97 -30.06 9.40 -4.31
CA ILE A 97 -30.99 9.88 -5.34
C ILE A 97 -32.42 9.78 -4.84
N LYS A 98 -32.78 8.62 -4.27
CA LYS A 98 -34.13 8.38 -3.74
C LYS A 98 -34.08 7.31 -2.67
N VAL A 99 -34.85 7.52 -1.59
CA VAL A 99 -35.08 6.52 -0.55
C VAL A 99 -36.58 6.21 -0.53
N GLY A 100 -36.93 4.94 -0.76
CA GLY A 100 -38.29 4.44 -0.66
C GLY A 100 -38.45 3.44 0.48
N SER A 101 -39.65 2.89 0.66
CA SER A 101 -40.00 1.97 1.75
C SER A 101 -39.35 0.58 1.67
N GLY A 102 -38.48 0.33 0.71
CA GLY A 102 -37.78 -0.95 0.58
C GLY A 102 -36.53 -0.89 -0.28
N LEU A 103 -36.32 0.17 -1.05
CA LEU A 103 -35.11 0.37 -1.85
C LEU A 103 -34.61 1.81 -1.71
N ALA A 104 -33.28 1.97 -1.74
CA ALA A 104 -32.62 3.26 -1.85
C ALA A 104 -31.68 3.25 -3.07
N ASN A 105 -31.82 4.26 -3.93
CA ASN A 105 -30.96 4.45 -5.09
C ASN A 105 -29.88 5.49 -4.77
N THR A 106 -28.65 5.16 -5.11
CA THR A 106 -27.47 6.00 -4.92
C THR A 106 -26.68 6.10 -6.23
N THR A 107 -25.92 7.18 -6.38
CA THR A 107 -24.91 7.33 -7.43
C THR A 107 -23.57 7.73 -6.80
N ALA A 108 -22.48 7.46 -7.51
CA ALA A 108 -21.16 7.91 -7.11
C ALA A 108 -20.32 8.36 -8.32
N VAL A 109 -19.44 9.33 -8.10
CA VAL A 109 -18.40 9.75 -9.05
C VAL A 109 -17.06 9.60 -8.35
N LEU A 110 -16.18 8.75 -8.90
CA LEU A 110 -14.81 8.59 -8.46
C LEU A 110 -13.92 9.54 -9.27
N LYS A 111 -13.14 10.38 -8.59
CA LYS A 111 -12.22 11.35 -9.21
C LYS A 111 -10.82 11.16 -8.67
N ASP A 112 -9.81 11.43 -9.49
CA ASP A 112 -8.46 11.72 -9.00
C ASP A 112 -8.52 13.01 -8.18
N LYS A 113 -8.06 12.96 -6.92
CA LYS A 113 -8.07 14.11 -6.01
C LYS A 113 -7.17 15.24 -6.51
N ALA A 114 -6.03 14.91 -7.12
CA ALA A 114 -5.05 15.89 -7.52
C ALA A 114 -5.51 16.68 -8.76
N THR A 115 -6.06 15.98 -9.75
CA THR A 115 -6.43 16.59 -11.04
C THR A 115 -7.92 16.91 -11.19
N GLY A 116 -8.77 16.34 -10.32
CA GLY A 116 -10.23 16.41 -10.46
C GLY A 116 -10.78 15.55 -11.60
N ARG A 117 -9.91 14.80 -12.32
CA ARG A 117 -10.31 13.95 -13.45
C ARG A 117 -11.26 12.86 -12.97
N VAL A 118 -12.41 12.72 -13.63
CA VAL A 118 -13.34 11.61 -13.39
C VAL A 118 -12.70 10.31 -13.88
N LEU A 119 -12.61 9.33 -12.97
CA LEU A 119 -12.06 8.01 -13.22
C LEU A 119 -13.17 6.99 -13.47
N ALA A 120 -14.27 7.07 -12.71
CA ALA A 120 -15.41 6.19 -12.84
C ALA A 120 -16.71 6.84 -12.33
N THR A 121 -17.84 6.32 -12.79
CA THR A 121 -19.18 6.67 -12.29
C THR A 121 -19.97 5.41 -12.00
N ALA A 122 -20.80 5.41 -10.95
CA ALA A 122 -21.59 4.26 -10.55
C ALA A 122 -23.02 4.65 -10.14
N SER A 123 -23.96 3.70 -10.25
CA SER A 123 -25.28 3.77 -9.62
C SER A 123 -25.60 2.44 -8.94
N HIS A 124 -25.97 2.50 -7.67
CA HIS A 124 -26.23 1.32 -6.83
C HIS A 124 -27.61 1.45 -6.18
N THR A 125 -28.40 0.38 -6.29
CA THR A 125 -29.66 0.21 -5.59
C THR A 125 -29.45 -0.73 -4.40
N LYS A 126 -29.82 -0.29 -3.21
CA LYS A 126 -29.69 -1.06 -1.97
C LYS A 126 -31.07 -1.34 -1.38
N PHE A 127 -31.24 -2.50 -0.76
CA PHE A 127 -32.44 -2.78 0.03
C PHE A 127 -32.48 -1.86 1.25
N ASN A 128 -33.55 -1.08 1.39
CA ASN A 128 -33.74 -0.14 2.49
C ASN A 128 -34.46 -0.83 3.65
N THR A 129 -33.79 -0.93 4.79
CA THR A 129 -34.30 -1.54 6.02
C THR A 129 -34.94 -0.53 6.98
N ASP A 130 -34.69 0.77 6.81
CA ASP A 130 -35.10 1.79 7.78
C ASP A 130 -36.62 1.97 7.82
N SER A 131 -37.31 1.71 6.71
CA SER A 131 -38.77 1.69 6.62
C SER A 131 -39.44 0.52 7.34
N ARG A 132 -38.68 -0.48 7.81
CA ARG A 132 -39.21 -1.63 8.57
C ARG A 132 -39.07 -1.49 10.09
N MET A 133 -38.36 -0.47 10.58
CA MET A 133 -38.08 -0.25 12.00
C MET A 133 -38.85 0.96 12.58
N GLY A 134 -40.14 1.11 12.24
CA GLY A 134 -40.98 2.07 12.95
C GLY A 134 -42.25 2.48 12.21
N GLY A 135 -43.38 1.92 12.62
CA GLY A 135 -44.62 2.67 12.53
C GLY A 135 -44.49 3.98 13.32
N GLY A 136 -44.92 5.08 12.71
CA GLY A 136 -45.16 6.35 13.40
C GLY A 136 -43.99 7.33 13.43
N SER A 137 -43.89 8.17 12.40
CA SER A 137 -43.87 9.63 12.60
C SER A 137 -44.01 10.31 11.24
N LYS A 138 -45.04 11.13 11.11
CA LYS A 138 -45.29 12.00 9.97
C LYS A 138 -44.28 13.15 10.01
N LEU A 139 -43.68 13.45 8.87
CA LEU A 139 -43.41 14.84 8.47
C LEU A 139 -44.52 15.26 7.51
#